data_AF-F3KCV9-F1
#
_entry.id   AF-F3KCV9-F1
#
_cell.length_a   1.000
_cell.length_b   1.000
_cell.length_c   1.000
_cell.angle_alpha   90.00
_cell.angle_beta   90.00
_cell.angle_gamma   90.00
#
_symmetry.space_group_name_H-M   'P 1'
#
loop_
_entity.id
_entity.type
_entity.pdbx_description
1 polymer ?
#
loop_
_entity_poly.entity_id
_entity_poly.type
_entity_poly.pdbx_seq_one_letter_code
_entity_poly.pdbx_strand_id
1 'polypeptide(L)'
;MHGESRDRGQAMVDLISVYKTKGFDVSSEQLPDYIPLYLEFLSEQEATYAQEWLGDVSHLLAMLAERLKERDCHYAVLLDTLVALSGEEIDRAEIAESVSKEERDDTLEAIDKEWEDKEVLFDDPMGGEGCPSSGSGIHQSNKSLDPNNIQHVPLRWHDADAAEVAGL
;
A
#
# COMPACT_ATOMS: atom_id res chain seq x y z
N MET A 1 -12.38 -15.48 2.92
CA MET A 1 -12.62 -14.69 1.70
C MET A 1 -11.39 -13.79 1.52
N HIS A 2 -10.32 -14.30 0.87
CA HIS A 2 -9.05 -13.57 0.69
C HIS A 2 -9.11 -12.61 -0.53
N GLY A 3 -10.24 -11.92 -0.71
CA GLY A 3 -10.52 -11.06 -1.88
C GLY A 3 -10.10 -9.60 -1.69
N GLU A 4 -10.07 -9.12 -0.46
CA GLU A 4 -9.91 -7.69 -0.14
C GLU A 4 -8.61 -7.08 -0.69
N SER A 5 -7.49 -7.81 -0.65
CA SER A 5 -6.21 -7.32 -1.16
C SER A 5 -6.13 -7.28 -2.71
N ARG A 6 -6.72 -8.27 -3.40
CA ARG A 6 -6.70 -8.32 -4.87
C ARG A 6 -7.72 -7.36 -5.48
N ASP A 7 -8.90 -7.26 -4.87
CA ASP A 7 -9.97 -6.38 -5.32
C ASP A 7 -9.57 -4.90 -5.15
N ARG A 8 -8.92 -4.56 -4.02
CA ARG A 8 -8.33 -3.23 -3.82
C ARG A 8 -7.27 -2.92 -4.87
N GLY A 9 -6.37 -3.86 -5.15
CA GLY A 9 -5.34 -3.68 -6.18
C GLY A 9 -5.93 -3.37 -7.56
N GLN A 10 -7.02 -4.05 -7.92
CA GLN A 10 -7.73 -3.78 -9.18
C GLN A 10 -8.41 -2.40 -9.17
N ALA A 11 -9.09 -2.03 -8.09
CA ALA A 11 -9.73 -0.71 -7.97
C ALA A 11 -8.72 0.45 -8.10
N MET A 12 -7.51 0.28 -7.54
CA MET A 12 -6.44 1.28 -7.67
C MET A 12 -5.94 1.39 -9.12
N VAL A 13 -5.83 0.28 -9.85
CA VAL A 13 -5.47 0.29 -11.29
C VAL A 13 -6.56 0.96 -12.11
N ASP A 14 -7.83 0.67 -11.81
CA ASP A 14 -8.97 1.26 -12.51
C ASP A 14 -9.03 2.77 -12.28
N LEU A 15 -8.78 3.23 -11.05
CA LEU A 15 -8.71 4.66 -10.72
C LEU A 15 -7.58 5.37 -11.49
N ILE A 16 -6.38 4.77 -11.57
CA ILE A 16 -5.28 5.29 -12.40
C ILE A 16 -5.69 5.35 -13.88
N SER A 17 -6.42 4.35 -14.37
CA SER A 17 -6.92 4.33 -15.73
C SER A 17 -7.86 5.52 -15.99
N VAL A 18 -8.79 5.79 -15.07
CA VAL A 18 -9.69 6.95 -15.17
C VAL A 18 -8.91 8.25 -15.26
N TYR A 19 -7.95 8.49 -14.36
CA TYR A 19 -7.10 9.68 -14.39
C TYR A 19 -6.40 9.86 -15.74
N LYS A 20 -5.78 8.79 -16.25
CA LYS A 20 -5.10 8.80 -17.55
C LYS A 20 -6.05 9.10 -18.71
N THR A 21 -7.28 8.57 -18.69
CA THR A 21 -8.27 8.85 -19.74
C THR A 21 -8.68 10.32 -19.81
N LYS A 22 -8.54 11.04 -18.70
CA LYS A 22 -8.79 12.47 -18.58
C LYS A 22 -7.53 13.33 -18.78
N GLY A 23 -6.39 12.71 -19.08
CA GLY A 23 -5.12 13.41 -19.30
C GLY A 23 -4.42 13.84 -18.02
N PHE A 24 -4.83 13.32 -16.85
CA PHE A 24 -4.21 13.60 -15.57
C PHE A 24 -3.09 12.58 -15.30
N ASP A 25 -1.86 13.08 -15.11
CA ASP A 25 -0.68 12.25 -14.87
C ASP A 25 -0.34 12.20 -13.37
N VAL A 26 -0.29 11.00 -12.82
CA VAL A 26 -0.05 10.78 -11.38
C VAL A 26 1.42 10.45 -11.15
N SER A 27 2.06 11.18 -10.24
CA SER A 27 3.41 10.85 -9.78
C SER A 27 3.46 9.46 -9.15
N SER A 28 4.50 8.67 -9.46
CA SER A 28 4.68 7.32 -8.91
C SER A 28 4.87 7.27 -7.39
N GLU A 29 5.11 8.42 -6.75
CA GLU A 29 5.30 8.53 -5.31
C GLU A 29 3.97 8.60 -4.54
N GLN A 30 2.85 8.87 -5.22
CA GLN A 30 1.54 9.03 -4.61
C GLN A 30 0.63 7.87 -4.99
N LEU A 31 -0.15 7.40 -4.02
CA LEU A 31 -1.20 6.42 -4.27
C LEU A 31 -2.39 7.10 -4.95
N PRO A 32 -3.10 6.41 -5.88
CA PRO A 32 -4.20 7.01 -6.64
C PRO A 32 -5.42 7.40 -5.78
N ASP A 33 -5.57 6.79 -4.60
CA ASP A 33 -6.63 7.05 -3.62
C ASP A 33 -6.24 8.12 -2.57
N TYR A 34 -5.08 8.75 -2.70
CA TYR A 34 -4.67 9.83 -1.83
C TYR A 34 -5.60 11.05 -2.00
N ILE A 35 -6.33 11.41 -0.94
CA ILE A 35 -7.39 12.44 -0.98
C ILE A 35 -6.93 13.75 -1.66
N PRO A 36 -5.76 14.33 -1.35
CA PRO A 36 -5.30 15.55 -2.03
C PRO A 36 -5.10 15.37 -3.54
N LEU A 37 -4.55 14.25 -4.00
CA LEU A 37 -4.40 13.93 -5.43
C LEU A 37 -5.77 13.77 -6.09
N TYR A 38 -6.69 13.08 -5.43
CA TYR A 38 -8.07 12.91 -5.88
C TYR A 38 -8.77 14.26 -6.05
N LEU A 39 -8.61 15.17 -5.08
CA LEU A 39 -9.17 16.53 -5.15
C LEU A 39 -8.50 17.41 -6.20
N GLU A 40 -7.19 17.26 -6.40
CA GLU A 40 -6.46 17.91 -7.50
C GLU A 40 -7.05 17.51 -8.85
N PHE A 41 -7.22 16.20 -9.08
CA PHE A 41 -7.89 15.69 -10.28
C PHE A 41 -9.31 16.27 -10.45
N LEU A 42 -10.14 16.25 -9.38
CA LEU A 42 -11.50 16.78 -9.43
C LEU A 42 -11.54 18.29 -9.70
N SER A 43 -10.54 19.05 -9.26
CA SER A 43 -10.46 20.50 -9.49
C SER A 43 -10.29 20.87 -10.96
N GLU A 44 -9.81 19.95 -11.80
CA GLU A 44 -9.67 20.12 -13.25
C GLU A 44 -10.92 19.66 -14.03
N GLN A 45 -11.91 19.06 -13.37
CA GLN A 45 -13.13 18.56 -14.00
C GLN A 45 -14.25 19.59 -13.97
N GLU A 46 -15.34 19.30 -14.69
CA GLU A 46 -16.57 20.10 -14.56
C GLU A 46 -17.15 19.95 -13.15
N ALA A 47 -17.78 21.02 -12.64
CA ALA A 47 -18.32 21.05 -11.28
C ALA A 47 -19.34 19.93 -11.00
N THR A 48 -20.16 19.57 -11.99
CA THR A 48 -21.14 18.47 -11.91
C THR A 48 -20.44 17.12 -11.71
N TYR A 49 -19.42 16.83 -12.52
CA TYR A 49 -18.63 15.61 -12.42
C TYR A 49 -17.88 15.51 -11.09
N ALA A 50 -17.30 16.63 -10.64
CA ALA A 50 -16.64 16.69 -9.33
C ALA A 50 -17.62 16.46 -8.17
N GLN A 51 -18.83 17.01 -8.27
CA GLN A 51 -19.88 16.80 -7.28
C GLN A 51 -20.33 15.34 -7.22
N GLU A 52 -20.59 14.71 -8.38
CA GLU A 52 -20.95 13.28 -8.47
C GLU A 52 -19.88 12.40 -7.83
N TRP A 53 -18.60 12.65 -8.16
CA TRP A 53 -17.47 11.90 -7.63
C TRP A 53 -17.30 12.09 -6.11
N LEU A 54 -17.46 13.33 -5.61
CA LEU A 54 -17.50 13.57 -4.17
C LEU A 54 -18.69 12.86 -3.51
N GLY A 55 -19.82 12.72 -4.22
CA GLY A 55 -21.00 11.96 -3.79
C GLY A 55 -20.66 10.49 -3.55
N ASP A 56 -19.97 9.85 -4.50
CA ASP A 56 -19.57 8.44 -4.43
C ASP A 56 -18.73 8.11 -3.18
N VAL A 57 -17.90 9.06 -2.72
CA VAL A 57 -17.04 8.90 -1.54
C VAL A 57 -17.58 9.62 -0.29
N SER A 58 -18.74 10.26 -0.37
CA SER A 58 -19.25 11.16 0.66
C SER A 58 -19.44 10.47 2.02
N HIS A 59 -19.91 9.21 2.01
CA HIS A 59 -20.05 8.40 3.23
C HIS A 59 -18.70 8.12 3.91
N LEU A 60 -17.66 7.81 3.12
CA LEU A 60 -16.30 7.62 3.62
C LEU A 60 -15.76 8.92 4.22
N LEU A 61 -15.95 10.05 3.54
CA LEU A 61 -15.52 11.36 4.02
C LEU A 61 -16.22 11.74 5.32
N ALA A 62 -17.52 11.44 5.46
CA ALA A 62 -18.27 11.67 6.69
C ALA A 62 -17.75 10.80 7.85
N MET A 63 -17.51 9.50 7.60
CA MET A 63 -16.91 8.60 8.60
C MET A 63 -15.55 9.09 9.07
N LEU A 64 -14.67 9.51 8.15
CA LEU A 64 -13.37 10.10 8.48
C LEU A 64 -13.54 11.41 9.27
N ALA A 65 -14.52 12.25 8.91
CA ALA A 65 -14.80 13.49 9.63
C ALA A 65 -15.22 13.21 11.08
N GLU A 66 -16.11 12.24 11.32
CA GLU A 66 -16.52 11.85 12.68
C GLU A 66 -15.35 11.29 13.49
N ARG A 67 -14.49 10.44 12.90
CA ARG A 67 -13.25 9.97 13.56
C ARG A 67 -12.32 11.12 13.94
N LEU A 68 -12.17 12.12 13.07
CA LEU A 68 -11.35 13.30 13.37
C LEU A 68 -11.96 14.16 14.49
N LYS A 69 -13.29 14.24 14.59
CA LYS A 69 -13.99 14.96 15.67
C LYS A 69 -13.79 14.28 17.02
N GLU A 70 -13.89 12.95 17.10
CA GLU A 70 -13.60 12.21 18.34
C GLU A 70 -12.16 12.41 18.85
N ARG A 71 -11.25 12.75 17.93
CA ARG A 71 -9.85 13.05 18.21
C ARG A 71 -9.57 14.54 18.42
N ASP A 72 -10.61 15.39 18.53
CA ASP A 72 -10.52 16.84 18.64
C ASP A 72 -9.65 17.50 17.54
N CYS A 73 -9.62 16.91 16.34
CA CYS A 73 -8.78 17.38 15.24
C CYS A 73 -9.50 18.45 14.40
N HIS A 74 -8.91 19.64 14.33
CA HIS A 74 -9.48 20.77 13.59
C HIS A 74 -9.66 20.51 12.08
N TYR A 75 -8.95 19.54 11.50
CA TYR A 75 -9.09 19.18 10.08
C TYR A 75 -10.40 18.47 9.74
N ALA A 76 -11.19 18.04 10.74
CA ALA A 76 -12.52 17.47 10.50
C ALA A 76 -13.41 18.40 9.66
N VAL A 77 -13.26 19.73 9.84
CA VAL A 77 -14.01 20.73 9.07
C VAL A 77 -13.76 20.63 7.57
N LEU A 78 -12.56 20.23 7.14
CA LEU A 78 -12.25 20.09 5.72
C LEU A 78 -13.07 18.96 5.11
N LEU A 79 -13.14 17.81 5.78
CA LEU A 79 -13.94 16.68 5.30
C LEU A 79 -15.44 16.99 5.35
N ASP A 80 -15.91 17.69 6.38
CA ASP A 80 -17.28 18.19 6.44
C ASP A 80 -17.62 19.11 5.26
N THR A 81 -16.68 19.98 4.86
CA THR A 81 -16.89 20.82 3.67
C THR A 81 -16.96 20.03 2.38
N LEU A 82 -16.15 18.97 2.22
CA LEU A 82 -16.21 18.10 1.04
C LEU A 82 -17.55 17.35 0.96
N VAL A 83 -18.05 16.85 2.08
CA VAL A 83 -19.39 16.25 2.18
C VAL A 83 -20.48 17.26 1.83
N ALA A 84 -20.38 18.50 2.32
CA ALA A 84 -21.35 19.52 1.95
C ALA A 84 -21.30 19.87 0.45
N LEU A 85 -20.11 19.84 -0.16
CA LEU A 85 -19.93 20.08 -1.59
C LEU A 85 -20.46 18.93 -2.47
N SER A 86 -20.50 17.69 -1.98
CA SER A 86 -21.14 16.59 -2.72
C SER A 86 -22.65 16.81 -2.86
N GLY A 87 -23.27 17.49 -1.89
CA GLY A 87 -24.73 17.69 -1.86
C GLY A 87 -25.51 16.45 -1.44
N GLU A 88 -24.83 15.40 -0.98
CA GLU A 88 -25.45 14.20 -0.44
C GLU A 88 -25.98 14.43 0.98
N GLU A 89 -27.17 13.91 1.27
CA GLU A 89 -27.73 13.90 2.62
C GLU A 89 -27.29 12.62 3.34
N ILE A 90 -26.43 12.79 4.35
CA ILE A 90 -25.85 11.68 5.12
C ILE A 90 -26.42 11.66 6.54
N ASP A 91 -26.84 10.48 7.00
CA ASP A 91 -27.18 10.28 8.41
C ASP A 91 -25.92 10.27 9.29
N ARG A 92 -25.57 11.47 9.77
CA ARG A 92 -24.41 11.65 10.67
C ARG A 92 -24.60 10.99 12.03
N ALA A 93 -25.84 10.81 12.49
CA ALA A 93 -26.08 10.22 13.80
C ALA A 93 -25.73 8.72 13.77
N GLU A 94 -26.11 8.03 12.70
CA GLU A 94 -25.73 6.63 12.48
C GLU A 94 -24.21 6.47 12.38
N ILE A 95 -23.54 7.34 11.60
CA ILE A 95 -22.09 7.29 11.45
C ILE A 95 -21.39 7.55 12.78
N ALA A 96 -21.79 8.57 13.53
CA ALA A 96 -21.22 8.85 14.84
C ALA A 96 -21.40 7.69 15.82
N GLU A 97 -22.57 7.02 15.80
CA GLU A 97 -22.78 5.83 16.61
C GLU A 97 -21.85 4.67 16.19
N SER A 98 -21.66 4.45 14.90
CA SER A 98 -20.74 3.42 14.40
C SER A 98 -19.29 3.69 14.80
N VAL A 99 -18.83 4.94 14.66
CA VAL A 99 -17.45 5.35 14.95
C VAL A 99 -17.17 5.25 16.46
N SER A 100 -18.12 5.66 17.31
CA SER A 100 -17.96 5.57 18.77
C SER A 100 -17.81 4.15 19.32
N LYS A 101 -18.18 3.13 18.53
CA LYS A 101 -18.04 1.71 18.87
C LYS A 101 -16.69 1.13 18.43
N GLU A 102 -15.94 1.84 17.59
CA GLU A 102 -14.64 1.39 17.11
C GLU A 102 -13.60 1.50 18.23
N GLU A 103 -12.69 0.52 18.31
CA GLU A 103 -11.54 0.64 19.21
C GLU A 103 -10.53 1.64 18.64
N ARG A 104 -9.96 2.43 19.53
CA ARG A 104 -8.98 3.46 19.17
C ARG A 104 -7.65 2.82 18.76
N ASP A 105 -7.21 3.10 17.55
CA ASP A 105 -6.04 2.50 16.88
C ASP A 105 -4.83 3.43 16.75
N ASP A 106 -4.97 4.70 17.13
CA ASP A 106 -3.97 5.76 16.88
C ASP A 106 -2.95 5.94 18.01
N THR A 107 -2.97 5.09 19.05
CA THR A 107 -1.97 5.15 20.13
C THR A 107 -0.68 4.44 19.72
N LEU A 108 0.47 4.90 20.23
CA LEU A 108 1.77 4.28 19.92
C LEU A 108 1.78 2.79 20.25
N GLU A 109 1.17 2.40 21.37
CA GLU A 109 1.08 1.01 21.78
C GLU A 109 0.19 0.17 20.86
N ALA A 110 -0.87 0.76 20.29
CA ALA A 110 -1.75 0.06 19.34
C ALA A 110 -1.03 -0.14 18.00
N ILE A 111 -0.34 0.89 17.52
CA ILE A 111 0.48 0.86 16.31
C ILE A 111 1.63 -0.15 16.49
N ASP A 112 2.40 -0.07 17.57
CA ASP A 112 3.52 -0.99 17.82
C ASP A 112 3.04 -2.44 17.88
N LYS A 113 1.90 -2.70 18.51
CA LYS A 113 1.30 -4.04 18.60
C LYS A 113 0.83 -4.58 17.24
N GLU A 114 0.31 -3.73 16.35
CA GLU A 114 -0.08 -4.14 15.00
C GLU A 114 1.15 -4.42 14.11
N TRP A 115 2.24 -3.70 14.35
CA TRP A 115 3.50 -3.82 13.62
C TRP A 115 4.48 -4.85 14.22
N GLU A 116 4.16 -5.44 15.37
CA GLU A 116 4.89 -6.60 15.91
C GLU A 116 4.74 -7.80 14.96
N ASP A 117 5.75 -7.98 14.11
CA ASP A 117 5.86 -9.13 13.22
C ASP A 117 5.72 -10.43 14.04
N LYS A 118 4.86 -11.34 13.56
CA LYS A 118 4.79 -12.68 14.11
C LYS A 118 6.17 -13.31 14.04
N GLU A 119 6.69 -13.75 15.20
CA GLU A 119 7.99 -14.40 15.29
C GLU A 119 8.15 -15.44 14.17
N VAL A 120 9.14 -15.21 13.30
CA VAL A 120 9.48 -16.19 12.27
C VAL A 120 10.21 -17.32 12.98
N LEU A 121 9.48 -18.39 13.29
CA LEU A 121 10.08 -19.60 13.85
C LEU A 121 10.85 -20.32 12.72
N PHE A 122 12.16 -20.07 12.65
CA PHE A 122 13.06 -20.73 11.70
C PHE A 122 13.41 -22.18 12.11
N ASP A 123 12.99 -22.62 13.28
CA ASP A 123 13.28 -23.95 13.84
C ASP A 123 12.00 -24.79 13.95
N ASP A 124 11.41 -25.14 12.80
CA ASP A 124 10.55 -26.33 12.72
C ASP A 124 11.36 -27.48 12.08
N PRO A 125 11.93 -28.39 12.87
CA PRO A 125 12.58 -29.57 12.33
C PRO A 125 11.50 -30.56 11.88
N MET A 126 11.19 -30.52 10.58
CA MET A 126 10.50 -31.56 9.82
C MET A 126 9.01 -31.79 10.15
N GLY A 127 8.12 -31.29 9.28
CA GLY A 127 6.75 -31.80 9.27
C GLY A 127 5.74 -31.12 8.35
N GLY A 128 5.99 -30.97 7.04
CA GLY A 128 4.92 -30.55 6.12
C GLY A 128 5.35 -30.31 4.68
N GLU A 129 5.20 -31.35 3.86
CA GLU A 129 5.17 -31.38 2.39
C GLU A 129 5.69 -30.13 1.65
N GLY A 130 7.01 -30.09 1.48
CA GLY A 130 7.70 -29.19 0.56
C GLY A 130 7.22 -29.41 -0.89
N CYS A 131 6.96 -28.30 -1.55
CA CYS A 131 6.64 -28.16 -2.96
C CYS A 131 7.57 -29.04 -3.84
N PRO A 132 7.04 -29.97 -4.67
CA PRO A 132 7.86 -30.81 -5.53
C PRO A 132 8.20 -30.05 -6.81
N SER A 133 9.20 -29.18 -6.74
CA SER A 133 9.79 -28.63 -7.95
C SER A 133 11.29 -28.50 -7.79
N SER A 134 12.00 -29.13 -8.73
CA SER A 134 13.45 -29.09 -8.95
C SER A 134 14.26 -30.07 -8.08
N GLY A 135 14.37 -31.29 -8.58
CA GLY A 135 15.31 -32.28 -8.08
C GLY A 135 16.77 -32.00 -8.44
N SER A 136 17.62 -32.80 -7.79
CA SER A 136 19.04 -33.08 -8.10
C SER A 136 20.07 -32.00 -7.73
N GLY A 137 20.92 -32.33 -6.74
CA GLY A 137 22.25 -31.75 -6.64
C GLY A 137 22.84 -31.68 -5.23
N ILE A 138 23.00 -32.80 -4.53
CA ILE A 138 23.96 -32.87 -3.40
C ILE A 138 25.36 -32.77 -4.01
N HIS A 139 25.93 -31.57 -4.06
CA HIS A 139 27.35 -31.36 -4.32
C HIS A 139 28.08 -31.30 -2.98
N GLN A 140 28.56 -32.45 -2.51
CA GLN A 140 29.57 -32.51 -1.46
C GLN A 140 30.86 -31.89 -1.98
N SER A 141 31.20 -30.69 -1.51
CA SER A 141 32.50 -30.06 -1.79
C SER A 141 33.57 -30.66 -0.87
N ASN A 142 34.32 -31.66 -1.36
CA ASN A 142 35.46 -32.29 -0.67
C ASN A 142 36.74 -31.43 -0.65
N LYS A 143 36.63 -30.13 -0.36
CA LYS A 143 37.79 -29.26 -0.14
C LYS A 143 37.51 -28.34 1.06
N SER A 144 37.76 -28.85 2.27
CA SER A 144 37.95 -27.96 3.41
C SER A 144 39.22 -27.16 3.16
N LEU A 145 39.11 -25.83 3.12
CA LEU A 145 40.26 -24.95 3.02
C LEU A 145 41.03 -24.99 4.35
N ASP A 146 42.31 -25.32 4.28
CA ASP A 146 43.23 -25.27 5.42
C ASP A 146 43.45 -23.79 5.82
N PRO A 147 43.18 -23.38 7.06
CA PRO A 147 43.23 -21.98 7.49
C PRO A 147 44.62 -21.34 7.37
N ASN A 148 45.69 -22.11 7.14
CA ASN A 148 47.05 -21.60 7.00
C ASN A 148 47.47 -21.24 5.55
N ASN A 149 46.62 -21.44 4.53
CA ASN A 149 46.99 -21.17 3.13
C ASN A 149 46.05 -20.18 2.40
N ILE A 150 45.48 -19.23 3.15
CA ILE A 150 44.50 -18.25 2.66
C ILE A 150 45.14 -17.23 1.67
N GLN A 151 46.46 -17.10 1.64
CA GLN A 151 47.16 -16.07 0.87
C GLN A 151 47.33 -16.35 -0.64
N HIS A 152 46.91 -17.51 -1.15
CA HIS A 152 47.12 -17.89 -2.56
C HIS A 152 45.85 -18.25 -3.35
N VAL A 153 44.68 -17.73 -2.93
CA VAL A 153 43.45 -17.88 -3.72
C VAL A 153 43.34 -16.71 -4.71
N PRO A 154 43.38 -16.93 -6.04
CA PRO A 154 43.24 -15.87 -7.01
C PRO A 154 41.82 -15.31 -6.99
N LEU A 155 41.67 -14.03 -6.63
CA LEU A 155 40.41 -13.30 -6.73
C LEU A 155 40.08 -13.06 -8.22
N ARG A 156 39.03 -13.71 -8.71
CA ARG A 156 38.51 -13.52 -10.07
C ARG A 156 37.27 -12.64 -9.97
N TRP A 157 37.45 -11.34 -10.18
CA TRP A 157 36.35 -10.37 -10.29
C TRP A 157 35.70 -10.54 -11.67
N HIS A 158 34.38 -10.70 -11.74
CA HIS A 158 33.64 -10.54 -13.00
C HIS A 158 33.26 -9.06 -13.08
N ASP A 159 33.82 -8.35 -14.05
CA ASP A 159 33.42 -6.98 -14.37
C ASP A 159 32.01 -7.00 -14.96
N ALA A 160 31.06 -6.39 -14.26
CA ALA A 160 29.72 -6.12 -14.74
C ALA A 160 29.68 -4.69 -15.29
N ASP A 161 30.30 -4.46 -16.45
CA ASP A 161 30.04 -3.29 -17.29
C ASP A 161 30.69 -3.45 -18.67
N ALA A 162 29.89 -3.90 -19.65
CA ALA A 162 30.15 -3.70 -21.06
C ALA A 162 28.82 -3.75 -21.81
N ALA A 163 28.00 -2.70 -21.61
CA ALA A 163 26.99 -2.34 -22.59
C ALA A 163 27.71 -1.80 -23.84
N GLU A 164 27.89 -2.64 -24.85
CA GLU A 164 28.41 -2.21 -26.14
C GLU A 164 27.25 -1.83 -27.08
N VAL A 165 27.18 -0.54 -27.36
CA VAL A 165 26.38 0.07 -28.43
C VAL A 165 27.26 0.15 -29.68
N ALA A 166 26.68 -0.21 -30.82
CA ALA A 166 26.92 0.28 -32.20
C ALA A 166 27.40 -0.74 -33.25
N GLY A 167 26.49 -1.04 -34.18
CA GLY A 167 26.65 -0.72 -35.61
C GLY A 167 27.63 -1.54 -36.44
N LEU A 168 27.10 -2.51 -37.20
CA LEU A 168 27.08 -2.55 -38.67
C LEU A 168 26.21 -3.71 -39.15
#